data_AF-A0A357AWZ4-F1
#
_entry.id   AF-A0A357AWZ4-F1
#
_cell.length_a   1.000
_cell.length_b   1.000
_cell.length_c   1.000
_cell.angle_alpha   90.00
_cell.angle_beta   90.00
_cell.angle_gamma   90.00
#
_symmetry.space_group_name_H-M   'P 1'
#
loop_
_entity.id
_entity.type
_entity.pdbx_description
1 polymer ?
#
loop_
_entity_poly.entity_id
_entity_poly.type
_entity_poly.pdbx_seq_one_letter_code
_entity_poly.pdbx_strand_id
1 'polypeptide(L)'
;MRRMARALCVVAAVLLLAAQAWAVPALSVGQKNFERGRRADLNSQPEVAKEYFTKAAEAFTALFAERNAKGQSSFASELTMGGISLFKAGRLEEGASILEQTLDQNPDNYEAAVYAAMARARLGQTDRALALLDRYPVSAGQYQFTGPLRDIQSRLRLGKISPQDAANELEAAQLDQDRWNISHSLNLDIPFQDKCGASFWWRYADAPCQTDTKPGGNALW
;
A
#
# COMPACT_ATOMS: atom_id res chain seq x y z
N MET A 1 45.31 -37.92 8.03
CA MET A 1 44.37 -37.11 8.83
C MET A 1 44.26 -35.63 8.40
N ARG A 2 45.36 -34.91 8.09
CA ARG A 2 45.28 -33.47 7.68
C ARG A 2 44.55 -33.15 6.36
N ARG A 3 44.44 -34.10 5.42
CA ARG A 3 43.73 -33.88 4.13
C ARG A 3 42.20 -33.99 4.24
N MET A 4 41.66 -34.80 5.16
CA MET A 4 40.21 -34.90 5.39
C MET A 4 39.62 -33.67 6.08
N ALA A 5 40.38 -33.02 6.97
CA ALA A 5 39.93 -31.81 7.67
C ALA A 5 39.76 -30.59 6.74
N ARG A 6 40.56 -30.48 5.67
CA ARG A 6 40.44 -29.41 4.66
C ARG A 6 39.23 -29.62 3.74
N ALA A 7 38.88 -30.87 3.42
CA ALA A 7 37.71 -31.18 2.60
C ALA A 7 36.38 -30.86 3.33
N LEU A 8 36.30 -31.14 4.64
CA LEU A 8 35.11 -30.79 5.44
C LEU A 8 34.91 -29.26 5.57
N CYS A 9 35.98 -28.47 5.70
CA CYS A 9 35.86 -27.02 5.82
C CYS A 9 35.37 -26.36 4.52
N VAL A 10 35.76 -26.88 3.36
CA VAL A 10 35.33 -26.34 2.06
C VAL A 10 33.86 -26.67 1.78
N VAL A 11 33.39 -27.87 2.15
CA VAL A 11 31.96 -28.26 1.99
C VAL A 11 31.05 -27.45 2.91
N ALA A 12 31.46 -27.20 4.16
CA ALA A 12 30.70 -26.35 5.09
C ALA A 12 30.59 -24.89 4.62
N ALA A 13 31.64 -24.33 4.02
CA ALA A 13 31.62 -22.97 3.47
C ALA A 13 30.72 -22.83 2.22
N VAL A 14 30.65 -23.86 1.37
CA VAL A 14 29.77 -23.86 0.18
C VAL A 14 28.29 -24.01 0.58
N LEU A 15 27.96 -24.78 1.63
CA LEU A 15 26.59 -24.90 2.13
C LEU A 15 26.08 -23.63 2.84
N LEU A 16 26.96 -22.86 3.50
CA LEU A 16 26.61 -21.57 4.10
C LEU A 16 26.41 -20.46 3.06
N LEU A 17 27.10 -20.51 1.91
CA LEU A 17 26.90 -19.57 0.81
C LEU A 17 25.63 -19.86 -0.02
N ALA A 18 25.19 -21.11 -0.08
CA ALA A 18 23.97 -21.50 -0.82
C ALA A 18 22.67 -21.11 -0.10
N ALA A 19 22.69 -20.96 1.23
CA ALA A 19 21.50 -20.64 2.03
C ALA A 19 20.97 -19.21 1.82
N GLN A 20 21.79 -18.29 1.30
CA GLN A 20 21.39 -16.89 1.07
C GLN A 20 20.60 -16.68 -0.23
N ALA A 21 20.61 -17.64 -1.16
CA ALA A 21 20.02 -17.48 -2.48
C ALA A 21 18.51 -17.82 -2.56
N TRP A 22 17.88 -18.23 -1.46
CA TRP A 22 16.50 -18.73 -1.43
C TRP A 22 15.54 -17.84 -0.64
N ALA A 23 16.00 -16.70 -0.13
CA ALA A 23 15.12 -15.73 0.52
C ALA A 23 14.19 -15.13 -0.54
N VAL A 24 12.87 -15.30 -0.36
CA VAL A 24 11.87 -14.65 -1.20
C VAL A 24 12.10 -13.13 -1.13
N PRO A 25 12.19 -12.41 -2.27
CA PRO A 25 12.44 -10.97 -2.25
C PRO A 25 11.43 -10.22 -1.39
N ALA A 26 11.90 -9.30 -0.54
CA ALA A 26 11.06 -8.54 0.37
C ALA A 26 9.89 -7.82 -0.34
N LEU A 27 10.13 -7.34 -1.57
CA LEU A 27 9.09 -6.78 -2.43
C LEU A 27 7.94 -7.77 -2.70
N SER A 28 8.25 -9.02 -3.06
CA SER A 28 7.23 -10.03 -3.35
C SER A 28 6.44 -10.41 -2.10
N VAL A 29 7.11 -10.49 -0.95
CA VAL A 29 6.46 -10.73 0.35
C VAL A 29 5.52 -9.57 0.71
N GLY A 30 5.99 -8.33 0.55
CA GLY A 30 5.21 -7.11 0.79
C GLY A 30 3.95 -7.06 -0.07
N GLN A 31 4.10 -7.21 -1.38
CA GLN A 31 2.98 -7.15 -2.34
C GLN A 31 1.93 -8.25 -2.09
N LYS A 32 2.36 -9.50 -1.87
CA LYS A 32 1.42 -10.62 -1.61
C LYS A 32 0.63 -10.44 -0.32
N ASN A 33 1.27 -9.95 0.74
CA ASN A 33 0.58 -9.70 2.00
C ASN A 33 -0.32 -8.44 1.91
N PHE A 34 0.10 -7.42 1.16
CA PHE A 34 -0.75 -6.27 0.87
C PHE A 34 -2.03 -6.67 0.14
N GLU A 35 -1.92 -7.51 -0.90
CA GLU A 35 -3.08 -8.08 -1.62
C GLU A 35 -4.02 -8.82 -0.65
N ARG A 36 -3.48 -9.73 0.18
CA ARG A 36 -4.27 -10.50 1.15
C ARG A 36 -4.94 -9.60 2.20
N GLY A 37 -4.24 -8.57 2.67
CA GLY A 37 -4.77 -7.58 3.61
C GLY A 37 -5.95 -6.83 3.01
N ARG A 38 -5.81 -6.33 1.77
CA ARG A 38 -6.91 -5.68 1.05
C ARG A 38 -8.10 -6.60 0.83
N ARG A 39 -7.86 -7.85 0.41
CA ARG A 39 -8.95 -8.84 0.24
C ARG A 39 -9.69 -9.11 1.55
N ALA A 40 -8.98 -9.17 2.68
CA ALA A 40 -9.60 -9.30 4.00
C ALA A 40 -10.43 -8.05 4.39
N ASP A 41 -9.94 -6.83 4.13
CA ASP A 41 -10.71 -5.58 4.33
C ASP A 41 -12.00 -5.56 3.50
N LEU A 42 -11.91 -5.93 2.23
CA LEU A 42 -13.07 -6.01 1.32
C LEU A 42 -14.09 -7.05 1.77
N ASN A 43 -13.64 -8.11 2.45
CA ASN A 43 -14.48 -9.15 3.04
C ASN A 43 -14.91 -8.85 4.49
N SER A 44 -14.67 -7.63 4.99
CA SER A 44 -15.01 -7.20 6.35
C SER A 44 -14.37 -8.08 7.44
N GLN A 45 -13.11 -8.46 7.26
CA GLN A 45 -12.33 -9.26 8.21
C GLN A 45 -11.17 -8.43 8.80
N PRO A 46 -11.43 -7.46 9.70
CA PRO A 46 -10.44 -6.45 10.10
C PRO A 46 -9.22 -7.02 10.82
N GLU A 47 -9.40 -8.05 11.66
CA GLU A 47 -8.27 -8.69 12.35
C GLU A 47 -7.35 -9.45 11.39
N VAL A 48 -7.94 -10.15 10.41
CA VAL A 48 -7.20 -10.85 9.36
C VAL A 48 -6.47 -9.85 8.46
N ALA A 49 -7.14 -8.74 8.11
CA ALA A 49 -6.54 -7.68 7.34
C ALA A 49 -5.33 -7.08 8.07
N LYS A 50 -5.48 -6.75 9.36
CA LYS A 50 -4.40 -6.24 10.20
C LYS A 50 -3.20 -7.19 10.28
N GLU A 51 -3.42 -8.50 10.39
CA GLU A 51 -2.35 -9.49 10.37
C GLU A 51 -1.54 -9.43 9.07
N TYR A 52 -2.23 -9.43 7.92
CA TYR A 52 -1.57 -9.36 6.62
C TYR A 52 -0.89 -8.01 6.37
N PHE A 53 -1.51 -6.89 6.75
CA PHE A 53 -0.86 -5.59 6.64
C PHE A 53 0.36 -5.45 7.54
N THR A 54 0.37 -6.10 8.71
CA THR A 54 1.55 -6.17 9.58
C THR A 54 2.72 -6.87 8.86
N LYS A 55 2.47 -8.04 8.27
CA LYS A 55 3.47 -8.77 7.47
C LYS A 55 3.94 -7.98 6.26
N ALA A 56 3.03 -7.28 5.59
CA ALA A 56 3.36 -6.40 4.48
C ALA A 56 4.25 -5.24 4.93
N ALA A 57 3.90 -4.58 6.04
CA ALA A 57 4.65 -3.46 6.61
C ALA A 57 6.08 -3.85 7.00
N GLU A 58 6.28 -5.01 7.61
CA GLU A 58 7.60 -5.56 7.91
C GLU A 58 8.44 -5.77 6.64
N ALA A 59 7.87 -6.40 5.63
CA ALA A 59 8.55 -6.66 4.37
C ALA A 59 8.91 -5.36 3.61
N PHE A 60 8.00 -4.39 3.55
CA PHE A 60 8.29 -3.08 2.95
C PHE A 60 9.33 -2.28 3.75
N THR A 61 9.29 -2.34 5.09
CA THR A 61 10.32 -1.73 5.94
C THR A 61 11.71 -2.29 5.61
N ALA A 62 11.83 -3.63 5.49
CA ALA A 62 13.07 -4.29 5.12
C ALA A 62 13.53 -3.90 3.70
N LEU A 63 12.60 -3.88 2.73
CA LEU A 63 12.89 -3.45 1.35
C LEU A 63 13.45 -2.03 1.30
N PHE A 64 12.82 -1.08 1.99
CA PHE A 64 13.24 0.32 1.97
C PHE A 64 14.59 0.50 2.66
N ALA A 65 14.83 -0.18 3.78
CA ALA A 65 16.12 -0.17 4.45
C ALA A 65 17.24 -0.71 3.54
N GLU A 66 17.00 -1.83 2.85
CA GLU A 66 17.96 -2.43 1.92
C GLU A 66 18.30 -1.48 0.76
N ARG A 67 17.27 -0.89 0.13
CA ARG A 67 17.45 0.04 -0.99
C ARG A 67 18.17 1.31 -0.56
N ASN A 68 17.79 1.89 0.58
CA ASN A 68 18.46 3.06 1.13
C ASN A 68 19.94 2.78 1.39
N ALA A 69 20.28 1.63 1.97
CA ALA A 69 21.67 1.22 2.19
C ALA A 69 22.48 1.06 0.89
N LYS A 70 21.79 0.77 -0.22
CA LYS A 70 22.37 0.66 -1.58
C LYS A 70 22.29 1.95 -2.39
N GLY A 71 21.76 3.05 -1.82
CA GLY A 71 21.50 4.30 -2.56
C GLY A 71 20.47 4.16 -3.68
N GLN A 72 19.57 3.18 -3.60
CA GLN A 72 18.53 2.90 -4.58
C GLN A 72 17.22 3.58 -4.17
N SER A 73 16.49 4.11 -5.15
CA SER A 73 15.14 4.66 -4.93
C SER A 73 14.08 3.56 -5.02
N SER A 74 13.01 3.71 -4.24
CA SER A 74 11.78 2.93 -4.40
C SER A 74 10.82 3.65 -5.34
N PHE A 75 9.99 2.89 -6.07
CA PHE A 75 8.94 3.45 -6.90
C PHE A 75 7.81 4.02 -6.04
N ALA A 76 7.14 5.07 -6.53
CA ALA A 76 6.02 5.71 -5.82
C ALA A 76 4.92 4.70 -5.44
N SER A 77 4.64 3.71 -6.29
CA SER A 77 3.67 2.66 -5.99
C SER A 77 4.07 1.76 -4.83
N GLU A 78 5.36 1.42 -4.72
CA GLU A 78 5.87 0.61 -3.62
C GLU A 78 5.85 1.39 -2.32
N LEU A 79 6.25 2.67 -2.36
CA LEU A 79 6.12 3.58 -1.21
C LEU A 79 4.66 3.72 -0.78
N THR A 80 3.72 3.85 -1.73
CA THR A 80 2.28 3.91 -1.43
C THR A 80 1.81 2.63 -0.73
N MET A 81 2.09 1.45 -1.31
CA MET A 81 1.71 0.16 -0.71
C MET A 81 2.33 -0.03 0.69
N GLY A 82 3.62 0.31 0.84
CA GLY A 82 4.32 0.20 2.12
C GLY A 82 3.75 1.14 3.17
N GLY A 83 3.49 2.39 2.80
CA GLY A 83 2.88 3.40 3.65
C GLY A 83 1.46 3.04 4.11
N ILE A 84 0.61 2.54 3.20
CA ILE A 84 -0.72 2.02 3.54
C ILE A 84 -0.61 0.83 4.48
N SER A 85 0.32 -0.09 4.22
CA SER A 85 0.55 -1.27 5.07
C SER A 85 0.95 -0.86 6.49
N LEU A 86 1.87 0.10 6.64
CA LEU A 86 2.29 0.66 7.92
C LEU A 86 1.12 1.31 8.67
N PHE A 87 0.31 2.12 7.97
CA PHE A 87 -0.90 2.71 8.54
C PHE A 87 -1.88 1.64 9.05
N LYS A 88 -2.20 0.65 8.22
CA LYS A 88 -3.12 -0.45 8.57
C LYS A 88 -2.57 -1.35 9.69
N ALA A 89 -1.26 -1.47 9.82
CA ALA A 89 -0.59 -2.14 10.93
C ALA A 89 -0.55 -1.31 12.24
N GLY A 90 -0.99 -0.05 12.21
CA GLY A 90 -0.95 0.86 13.36
C GLY A 90 0.38 1.58 13.57
N ARG A 91 1.35 1.43 12.66
CA ARG A 91 2.64 2.14 12.67
C ARG A 91 2.49 3.53 12.02
N LEU A 92 1.66 4.37 12.64
CA LEU A 92 1.12 5.59 12.05
C LEU A 92 2.18 6.62 11.62
N GLU A 93 3.16 6.91 12.47
CA GLU A 93 4.20 7.92 12.17
C GLU A 93 5.08 7.47 11.00
N GLU A 94 5.46 6.19 10.98
CA GLU A 94 6.25 5.60 9.90
C GLU A 94 5.46 5.55 8.59
N GLY A 95 4.18 5.15 8.66
CA GLY A 95 3.28 5.17 7.51
C GLY A 95 3.11 6.57 6.93
N ALA A 96 2.84 7.57 7.78
CA ALA A 96 2.74 8.97 7.35
C ALA A 96 4.01 9.46 6.66
N SER A 97 5.18 9.17 7.22
CA SER A 97 6.48 9.57 6.66
C SER A 97 6.70 8.98 5.25
N ILE A 98 6.43 7.69 5.05
CA ILE A 98 6.58 7.03 3.74
C ILE A 98 5.56 7.56 2.71
N LEU A 99 4.34 7.85 3.15
CA LEU A 99 3.30 8.40 2.27
C LEU A 99 3.60 9.87 1.90
N GLU A 100 4.13 10.66 2.83
CA GLU A 100 4.63 12.01 2.55
C GLU A 100 5.80 11.97 1.55
N GLN A 101 6.74 11.02 1.68
CA GLN A 101 7.79 10.80 0.68
C GLN A 101 7.22 10.42 -0.69
N THR A 102 6.15 9.64 -0.73
CA THR A 102 5.47 9.32 -2.00
C THR A 102 4.97 10.59 -2.69
N LEU A 103 4.44 11.52 -1.92
CA LEU A 103 3.91 12.79 -2.40
C LEU A 103 4.99 13.79 -2.86
N ASP A 104 6.25 13.61 -2.45
CA ASP A 104 7.38 14.35 -3.00
C ASP A 104 7.77 13.84 -4.39
N GLN A 105 7.61 12.53 -4.64
CA GLN A 105 7.91 11.90 -5.93
C GLN A 105 6.74 11.97 -6.92
N ASN A 106 5.51 11.82 -6.42
CA ASN A 106 4.27 11.81 -7.18
C ASN A 106 3.24 12.68 -6.44
N PRO A 107 3.23 14.00 -6.70
CA PRO A 107 2.35 14.94 -6.01
C PRO A 107 0.85 14.67 -6.18
N ASP A 108 0.46 13.99 -7.26
CA ASP A 108 -0.94 13.69 -7.61
C ASP A 108 -1.42 12.34 -7.03
N ASN A 109 -0.59 11.67 -6.24
CA ASN A 109 -0.99 10.42 -5.59
C ASN A 109 -1.99 10.67 -4.46
N TYR A 110 -3.28 10.59 -4.80
CA TYR A 110 -4.35 10.86 -3.85
C TYR A 110 -4.35 9.91 -2.65
N GLU A 111 -4.00 8.64 -2.83
CA GLU A 111 -3.98 7.65 -1.74
C GLU A 111 -2.92 8.03 -0.71
N ALA A 112 -1.74 8.45 -1.18
CA ALA A 112 -0.68 8.92 -0.31
C ALA A 112 -1.13 10.14 0.53
N ALA A 113 -1.81 11.11 -0.08
CA ALA A 113 -2.38 12.25 0.63
C ALA A 113 -3.42 11.83 1.69
N VAL A 114 -4.36 10.96 1.31
CA VAL A 114 -5.47 10.53 2.17
C VAL A 114 -4.97 9.67 3.34
N TYR A 115 -4.16 8.66 3.08
CA TYR A 115 -3.63 7.79 4.14
C TYR A 115 -2.66 8.52 5.06
N ALA A 116 -1.83 9.44 4.54
CA ALA A 116 -0.99 10.29 5.39
C ALA A 116 -1.87 11.18 6.27
N ALA A 117 -2.92 11.80 5.72
CA ALA A 117 -3.84 12.62 6.48
C ALA A 117 -4.54 11.83 7.60
N MET A 118 -5.04 10.64 7.31
CA MET A 118 -5.64 9.76 8.32
C MET A 118 -4.65 9.38 9.41
N ALA A 119 -3.41 9.04 9.06
CA ALA A 119 -2.35 8.75 10.03
C ALA A 119 -2.07 9.94 10.94
N ARG A 120 -1.91 11.14 10.37
CA ARG A 120 -1.67 12.40 11.09
C ARG A 120 -2.85 12.75 12.00
N ALA A 121 -4.08 12.55 11.54
CA ALA A 121 -5.28 12.78 12.34
C ALA A 121 -5.36 11.83 13.56
N ARG A 122 -5.04 10.54 13.39
CA ARG A 122 -4.94 9.56 14.49
C ARG A 122 -3.84 9.88 15.51
N LEU A 123 -2.79 10.57 15.06
CA LEU A 123 -1.72 11.08 15.92
C LEU A 123 -2.07 12.43 16.59
N GLY A 124 -3.29 12.94 16.40
CA GLY A 124 -3.74 14.23 16.93
C GLY A 124 -3.17 15.46 16.20
N GLN A 125 -2.51 15.26 15.06
CA GLN A 125 -1.87 16.32 14.26
C GLN A 125 -2.87 16.90 13.24
N THR A 126 -3.95 17.51 13.73
CA THR A 126 -5.09 18.00 12.92
C THR A 126 -4.66 18.93 11.77
N ASP A 127 -3.80 19.90 12.03
CA ASP A 127 -3.37 20.87 11.00
C ASP A 127 -2.63 20.19 9.85
N ARG A 128 -1.76 19.22 10.17
CA ARG A 128 -1.06 18.43 9.16
C ARG A 128 -2.02 17.55 8.38
N ALA A 129 -2.99 16.94 9.04
CA ALA A 129 -4.02 16.15 8.38
C ALA A 129 -4.80 16.99 7.36
N LEU A 130 -5.24 18.20 7.76
CA LEU A 130 -5.96 19.11 6.88
C LEU A 130 -5.11 19.56 5.68
N ALA A 131 -3.84 19.89 5.91
CA ALA A 131 -2.91 20.28 4.84
C ALA A 131 -2.70 19.14 3.82
N LEU A 132 -2.68 17.88 4.27
CA LEU A 132 -2.60 16.72 3.38
C LEU A 132 -3.91 16.47 2.63
N LEU A 133 -5.08 16.64 3.28
CA LEU A 133 -6.38 16.55 2.61
C LEU A 133 -6.56 17.64 1.53
N ASP A 134 -5.94 18.80 1.71
CA ASP A 134 -5.92 19.86 0.68
C ASP A 134 -5.19 19.47 -0.60
N ARG A 135 -4.28 18.50 -0.52
CA ARG A 135 -3.59 17.95 -1.69
C ARG A 135 -4.46 16.97 -2.48
N TYR A 136 -5.64 16.58 -1.98
CA TYR A 136 -6.52 15.66 -2.69
C TYR A 136 -7.03 16.29 -4.00
N PRO A 137 -6.65 15.75 -5.18
CA PRO A 137 -7.01 16.36 -6.45
C PRO A 137 -8.48 16.08 -6.78
N VAL A 138 -9.19 17.10 -7.25
CA VAL A 138 -10.58 16.95 -7.74
C VAL A 138 -10.65 15.97 -8.92
N SER A 139 -9.55 15.83 -9.67
CA SER A 139 -9.39 14.92 -10.80
C SER A 139 -9.04 13.47 -10.42
N ALA A 140 -9.07 13.09 -9.14
CA ALA A 140 -8.72 11.73 -8.69
C ALA A 140 -9.59 10.61 -9.30
N GLY A 141 -10.75 10.94 -9.88
CA GLY A 141 -11.67 9.97 -10.48
C GLY A 141 -12.40 9.08 -9.47
N GLN A 142 -12.28 9.38 -8.17
CA GLN A 142 -12.90 8.62 -7.07
C GLN A 142 -14.20 9.31 -6.62
N TYR A 143 -15.26 9.17 -7.40
CA TYR A 143 -16.52 9.91 -7.20
C TYR A 143 -17.32 9.43 -5.98
N GLN A 144 -17.18 8.17 -5.53
CA GLN A 144 -17.77 7.73 -4.25
C GLN A 144 -17.05 8.33 -3.04
N PHE A 145 -15.75 8.58 -3.18
CA PHE A 145 -14.92 9.09 -2.10
C PHE A 145 -14.89 10.62 -2.00
N THR A 146 -14.94 11.32 -3.13
CA THR A 146 -14.74 12.78 -3.19
C THR A 146 -15.75 13.55 -2.34
N GLY A 147 -17.04 13.20 -2.42
CA GLY A 147 -18.10 13.85 -1.63
C GLY A 147 -17.87 13.68 -0.12
N PRO A 148 -17.78 12.44 0.39
CA PRO A 148 -17.46 12.16 1.79
C PRO A 148 -16.19 12.87 2.26
N LEU A 149 -15.09 12.84 1.50
CA LEU A 149 -13.85 13.51 1.88
C LEU A 149 -14.07 15.01 2.13
N ARG A 150 -14.79 15.71 1.23
CA ARG A 150 -15.01 17.16 1.36
C ARG A 150 -15.89 17.50 2.55
N ASP A 151 -16.91 16.69 2.82
CA ASP A 151 -17.74 16.85 4.01
C ASP A 151 -16.94 16.63 5.30
N ILE A 152 -16.20 15.53 5.40
CA ILE A 152 -15.36 15.20 6.56
C ILE A 152 -14.30 16.29 6.78
N GLN A 153 -13.60 16.71 5.72
CA GLN A 153 -12.61 17.78 5.79
C GLN A 153 -13.21 19.10 6.30
N SER A 154 -14.42 19.46 5.85
CA SER A 154 -15.14 20.64 6.31
C SER A 154 -15.52 20.55 7.79
N ARG A 155 -16.09 19.42 8.22
CA ARG A 155 -16.42 19.20 9.64
C ARG A 155 -15.19 19.23 10.53
N LEU A 156 -14.09 18.63 10.07
CA LEU A 156 -12.81 18.62 10.81
C LEU A 156 -12.26 20.04 10.99
N ARG A 157 -12.27 20.87 9.94
CA ARG A 157 -11.88 22.30 10.03
C ARG A 157 -12.72 23.09 11.03
N LEU A 158 -14.01 22.80 11.08
CA LEU A 158 -14.95 23.49 11.97
C LEU A 158 -14.92 22.94 13.40
N GLY A 159 -14.08 21.95 13.71
CA GLY A 159 -14.05 21.28 15.00
C GLY A 159 -15.34 20.51 15.33
N LYS A 160 -16.14 20.15 14.32
CA LYS A 160 -17.42 19.44 14.48
C LYS A 160 -17.26 17.92 14.56
N ILE A 161 -16.06 17.41 14.30
CA ILE A 161 -15.69 16.00 14.41
C ILE A 161 -14.27 15.92 14.98
N SER A 162 -13.98 14.87 15.76
CA SER A 162 -12.63 14.64 16.26
C SER A 162 -11.70 14.19 15.12
N PRO A 163 -10.38 14.44 15.20
CA PRO A 163 -9.42 13.92 14.22
C PRO A 163 -9.47 12.39 14.09
N GLN A 164 -9.70 11.68 15.20
CA GLN A 164 -9.81 10.23 15.20
C GLN A 164 -11.05 9.75 14.43
N ASP A 165 -12.20 10.37 14.66
CA ASP A 165 -13.44 10.02 13.97
C ASP A 165 -13.36 10.40 12.48
N ALA A 166 -12.75 11.54 12.15
CA ALA A 166 -12.52 11.93 10.76
C ALA A 166 -11.67 10.89 10.03
N ALA A 167 -10.61 10.37 10.66
CA ALA A 167 -9.79 9.30 10.09
C ALA A 167 -10.59 8.01 9.89
N ASN A 168 -11.46 7.65 10.83
CA ASN A 168 -12.31 6.46 10.72
C ASN A 168 -13.34 6.58 9.60
N GLU A 169 -14.00 7.73 9.47
CA GLU A 169 -14.96 7.99 8.40
C GLU A 169 -14.29 8.04 7.01
N LEU A 170 -13.09 8.63 6.90
CA LEU A 170 -12.30 8.62 5.67
C LEU A 170 -11.91 7.20 5.27
N GLU A 171 -11.48 6.37 6.23
CA GLU A 171 -11.10 4.99 5.94
C GLU A 171 -12.31 4.16 5.47
N ALA A 172 -13.47 4.36 6.08
CA ALA A 172 -14.72 3.72 5.63
C ALA A 172 -15.11 4.15 4.21
N ALA A 173 -15.08 5.46 3.92
CA ALA A 173 -15.40 5.98 2.60
C ALA A 173 -14.42 5.49 1.52
N GLN A 174 -13.13 5.34 1.86
CA GLN A 174 -12.14 4.76 0.95
C GLN A 174 -12.43 3.28 0.67
N LEU A 175 -12.84 2.51 1.69
CA LEU A 175 -13.24 1.12 1.51
C LEU A 175 -14.48 0.98 0.60
N ASP A 176 -15.45 1.87 0.73
CA ASP A 176 -16.63 1.91 -0.14
C ASP A 176 -16.25 2.24 -1.60
N GLN A 177 -15.33 3.18 -1.80
CA GLN A 177 -14.76 3.48 -3.11
C GLN A 177 -14.05 2.26 -3.72
N ASP A 178 -13.23 1.55 -2.94
CA ASP A 178 -12.51 0.37 -3.39
C ASP A 178 -13.46 -0.76 -3.81
N ARG A 179 -14.52 -1.01 -3.02
CA ARG A 179 -15.58 -1.97 -3.36
C ARG A 179 -16.31 -1.58 -4.65
N TRP A 180 -16.63 -0.31 -4.81
CA TRP A 180 -17.25 0.18 -6.04
C TRP A 180 -16.32 -0.02 -7.24
N ASN A 181 -15.04 0.36 -7.13
CA ASN A 181 -14.10 0.29 -8.25
C ASN A 181 -13.95 -1.14 -8.76
N ILE A 182 -13.80 -2.10 -7.84
CA ILE A 182 -13.67 -3.53 -8.20
C ILE A 182 -14.94 -4.02 -8.89
N SER A 183 -16.12 -3.73 -8.33
CA SER A 183 -17.41 -4.17 -8.89
C SER A 183 -17.77 -3.55 -10.24
N HIS A 184 -17.20 -2.39 -10.58
CA HIS A 184 -17.50 -1.67 -11.82
C HIS A 184 -16.35 -1.69 -12.84
N SER A 185 -15.20 -2.27 -12.47
CA SER A 185 -13.96 -2.26 -13.27
C SER A 185 -14.14 -2.69 -14.74
N LEU A 186 -14.99 -3.69 -15.01
CA LEU A 186 -15.25 -4.20 -16.37
C LEU A 186 -15.97 -3.21 -17.28
N ASN A 187 -16.64 -2.19 -16.72
CA ASN A 187 -17.48 -1.25 -17.45
C ASN A 187 -16.88 0.17 -17.51
N LEU A 188 -15.64 0.35 -17.05
CA LEU A 188 -14.98 1.65 -16.97
C LEU A 188 -13.76 1.71 -17.89
N ASP A 189 -13.49 2.90 -18.42
CA ASP A 189 -12.20 3.21 -19.01
C ASP A 189 -11.19 3.51 -17.89
N ILE A 190 -10.51 2.46 -17.42
CA ILE A 190 -9.57 2.54 -16.31
C ILE A 190 -8.25 3.17 -16.78
N PRO A 191 -7.72 4.19 -16.06
CA PRO A 191 -6.41 4.76 -16.35
C PRO A 191 -5.33 3.69 -16.41
N PHE A 192 -4.37 3.84 -17.34
CA PHE A 192 -3.35 2.80 -17.58
C PHE A 192 -2.62 2.37 -16.32
N GLN A 193 -2.24 3.32 -15.47
CA GLN A 193 -1.52 3.06 -14.22
C GLN A 193 -2.33 2.26 -13.17
N ASP A 194 -3.66 2.23 -13.31
CA ASP A 194 -4.58 1.61 -12.36
C ASP A 194 -5.11 0.26 -12.85
N LYS A 195 -4.73 -0.16 -14.07
CA LYS A 195 -5.04 -1.49 -14.60
C LYS A 195 -4.38 -2.57 -13.75
N CYS A 196 -4.97 -3.77 -13.73
CA CYS A 196 -4.52 -4.91 -12.92
C CYS A 196 -3.03 -5.28 -13.09
N GLY A 197 -2.40 -4.98 -14.23
CA GLY A 197 -0.97 -5.25 -14.48
C GLY A 197 -0.04 -4.07 -14.19
N ALA A 198 -0.57 -2.95 -13.70
CA ALA A 198 0.14 -1.68 -13.60
C ALA A 198 0.50 -1.30 -12.15
N SER A 199 1.15 -0.15 -12.00
CA SER A 199 1.76 0.27 -10.74
C SER A 199 0.77 0.53 -9.61
N PHE A 200 -0.49 0.82 -9.87
CA PHE A 200 -1.55 1.11 -8.89
C PHE A 200 -2.77 0.19 -9.06
N TRP A 201 -2.53 -1.05 -9.51
CA TRP A 201 -3.55 -2.05 -9.84
C TRP A 201 -4.66 -2.20 -8.80
N TRP A 202 -4.33 -2.00 -7.52
CA TRP A 202 -5.22 -2.25 -6.40
C TRP A 202 -6.40 -1.29 -6.32
N ARG A 203 -6.36 -0.17 -7.07
CA ARG A 203 -7.48 0.78 -7.13
C ARG A 203 -8.72 0.21 -7.79
N TYR A 204 -8.55 -0.68 -8.78
CA TYR A 204 -9.66 -1.27 -9.55
C TYR A 204 -9.62 -2.80 -9.64
N ALA A 205 -8.64 -3.46 -9.00
CA ALA A 205 -8.56 -4.91 -8.96
C ALA A 205 -8.28 -5.42 -7.54
N ASP A 206 -8.80 -6.62 -7.23
CA ASP A 206 -8.58 -7.31 -5.96
C ASP A 206 -7.28 -8.14 -5.94
N ALA A 207 -6.68 -8.36 -7.11
CA ALA A 207 -5.37 -8.95 -7.30
C ALA A 207 -4.66 -8.36 -8.54
N PRO A 208 -3.33 -8.39 -8.59
CA PRO A 208 -2.60 -8.05 -9.80
C PRO A 208 -2.84 -9.12 -10.89
N CYS A 209 -2.79 -8.72 -12.16
CA CYS A 209 -2.94 -9.65 -13.29
C CYS A 209 -1.77 -10.64 -13.38
N GLN A 210 -2.08 -11.91 -13.68
CA GLN A 210 -1.08 -12.94 -13.94
C GLN A 210 -0.55 -12.81 -15.39
N THR A 211 0.49 -11.99 -15.58
CA THR A 211 1.22 -11.71 -16.84
C THR A 211 0.47 -10.96 -17.96
N ASP A 212 1.22 -10.21 -18.78
CA ASP A 212 0.81 -9.35 -19.90
C ASP A 212 0.18 -10.10 -21.10
N THR A 213 -0.78 -11.00 -20.88
CA THR A 213 -1.63 -11.46 -21.98
C THR A 213 -2.78 -10.47 -22.12
N LYS A 214 -2.77 -9.74 -23.24
CA LYS A 214 -3.88 -8.89 -23.70
C LYS A 214 -5.23 -9.55 -23.38
N PRO A 215 -6.27 -8.82 -22.93
CA PRO A 215 -7.63 -9.31 -22.99
C PRO A 215 -8.06 -9.30 -24.46
N GLY A 216 -7.61 -10.31 -25.20
CA GLY A 216 -8.11 -10.64 -26.52
C GLY A 216 -9.17 -11.71 -26.35
N GLY A 217 -10.43 -11.30 -26.32
CA GLY A 217 -11.56 -12.11 -26.78
C GLY A 217 -11.93 -13.35 -25.95
N ASN A 218 -13.15 -13.29 -25.44
CA ASN A 218 -14.04 -14.42 -25.14
C ASN A 218 -13.69 -15.29 -23.93
N ALA A 219 -14.42 -15.03 -22.84
CA ALA A 219 -14.92 -16.11 -21.99
C ALA A 219 -16.45 -15.99 -21.94
N LEU A 220 -17.11 -16.60 -22.92
CA LEU A 220 -18.40 -17.24 -22.68
C LEU A 220 -18.12 -18.42 -21.75
N TRP A 221 -18.82 -18.50 -20.62
CA TRP A 221 -19.61 -19.64 -20.11
C TRP A 221 -20.34 -19.19 -18.86
#